data_AF-A0A355T423-F1
#
_entry.id   AF-A0A355T423-F1
#
_cell.length_a   1.000
_cell.length_b   1.000
_cell.length_c   1.000
_cell.angle_alpha   90.00
_cell.angle_beta   90.00
_cell.angle_gamma   90.00
#
_symmetry.space_group_name_H-M   'P 1'
#
loop_
_entity.id
_entity.type
_entity.pdbx_description
1 polymer ?
#
loop_
_entity_poly.entity_id
_entity_poly.type
_entity_poly.pdbx_seq_one_letter_code
_entity_poly.pdbx_strand_id
1 'polypeptide(L)'
;GLASFAAAAISRADPIKTGIAAFAYSLRTVVLPFLFIFNTKLLLIGIEGPIDLALTVLGAVTAVLVFAAATQGYFVARNKLWESAVLLLVAFTLFRPQYWVDQIAPPFQTVPYTEAVPLIEGAAADVSLRLTATGETLEGDIETRTVLLPLGEQAPVDVRLEHAGLILRTEEGSTFVDDVVFGGPAGEAGIDFDWEVLSIELPNDQPNAYFMYLPAGALLLGVWVMQRRRRIMSA
;
A
#
# COMPACT_ATOMS: atom_id res chain seq x y z
N GLY A 1 -27.23 6.06 -11.95
CA GLY A 1 -28.02 5.77 -10.73
C GLY A 1 -29.48 5.99 -11.02
N LEU A 2 -30.07 7.12 -10.62
CA LEU A 2 -31.48 7.47 -10.87
C LEU A 2 -31.69 8.34 -12.12
N ALA A 3 -30.76 9.27 -12.40
CA ALA A 3 -30.80 10.14 -13.57
C ALA A 3 -30.80 9.37 -14.91
N SER A 4 -30.13 8.21 -14.95
CA SER A 4 -30.11 7.31 -16.10
C SER A 4 -31.46 6.64 -16.38
N PHE A 5 -32.28 6.37 -15.34
CA PHE A 5 -33.64 5.86 -15.53
C PHE A 5 -34.58 6.96 -16.04
N ALA A 6 -34.45 8.18 -15.53
CA ALA A 6 -35.22 9.33 -16.01
C ALA A 6 -34.88 9.67 -17.48
N ALA A 7 -33.60 9.68 -17.85
CA ALA A 7 -33.16 9.91 -19.23
C ALA A 7 -33.61 8.79 -20.19
N ALA A 8 -33.63 7.54 -19.73
CA ALA A 8 -34.16 6.42 -20.51
C ALA A 8 -35.67 6.53 -20.76
N ALA A 9 -36.44 7.02 -19.78
CA ALA A 9 -37.88 7.26 -19.92
C ALA A 9 -38.19 8.34 -20.98
N ILE A 10 -37.35 9.38 -21.09
CA ILE A 10 -37.49 10.45 -22.10
C ILE A 10 -37.07 9.96 -23.50
N SER A 11 -36.00 9.17 -23.59
CA SER A 11 -35.42 8.71 -24.87
C SER A 11 -36.03 7.40 -25.40
N ARG A 12 -36.98 6.78 -24.68
CA ARG A 12 -37.53 5.43 -24.95
C ARG A 12 -36.45 4.34 -25.07
N ALA A 13 -35.29 4.56 -24.46
CA ALA A 13 -34.22 3.57 -24.40
C ALA A 13 -34.45 2.58 -23.25
N ASP A 14 -33.82 1.41 -23.32
CA ASP A 14 -33.80 0.45 -22.23
C ASP A 14 -33.09 1.05 -21.00
N PRO A 15 -33.78 1.21 -19.85
CA PRO A 15 -33.20 1.83 -18.66
C PRO A 15 -32.01 1.09 -18.08
N ILE A 16 -31.97 -0.25 -18.20
CA ILE A 16 -30.86 -1.06 -17.71
C ILE A 16 -29.62 -0.82 -18.57
N LYS A 17 -29.76 -0.84 -19.90
CA LYS A 17 -28.64 -0.58 -20.84
C LYS A 17 -28.11 0.84 -20.70
N THR A 18 -29.00 1.82 -20.59
CA THR A 18 -28.64 3.23 -20.37
C THR A 18 -27.93 3.42 -19.03
N GLY A 19 -28.39 2.73 -17.98
CA GLY A 19 -27.76 2.70 -16.66
C GLY A 19 -26.34 2.14 -16.69
N ILE A 20 -26.13 1.00 -17.35
CA ILE A 20 -24.80 0.37 -17.49
C ILE A 20 -23.85 1.28 -18.29
N ALA A 21 -24.31 1.87 -19.39
CA ALA A 21 -23.49 2.79 -20.18
C ALA A 21 -23.07 4.03 -19.38
N ALA A 22 -24.01 4.64 -18.65
CA ALA A 22 -23.72 5.79 -17.79
C ALA A 22 -22.77 5.41 -16.64
N PHE A 23 -22.93 4.23 -16.03
CA PHE A 23 -22.04 3.73 -14.99
C PHE A 23 -20.62 3.52 -15.52
N ALA A 24 -20.48 2.83 -16.66
CA ALA A 24 -19.18 2.59 -17.29
C ALA A 24 -18.46 3.91 -17.64
N TYR A 25 -19.19 4.93 -18.07
CA TYR A 25 -18.64 6.26 -18.31
C TYR A 25 -18.18 6.94 -17.01
N SER A 26 -18.96 6.84 -15.94
CA SER A 26 -18.63 7.42 -14.63
C SER A 26 -17.47 6.73 -13.90
N LEU A 27 -17.15 5.47 -14.25
CA LEU A 27 -16.06 4.73 -13.62
C LEU A 27 -14.70 5.44 -13.79
N ARG A 28 -14.50 6.15 -14.91
CA ARG A 28 -13.27 6.93 -15.16
C ARG A 28 -13.02 8.00 -14.11
N THR A 29 -14.07 8.71 -13.68
CA THR A 29 -13.93 9.76 -12.66
C THR A 29 -13.82 9.19 -11.26
N VAL A 30 -14.43 8.02 -11.02
CA VAL A 30 -14.37 7.32 -9.73
C VAL A 30 -12.95 6.82 -9.42
N VAL A 31 -12.15 6.47 -10.43
CA VAL A 31 -10.79 5.95 -10.22
C VAL A 31 -9.84 6.99 -9.62
N LEU A 32 -10.02 8.27 -9.92
CA LEU A 32 -9.09 9.33 -9.52
C LEU A 32 -8.77 9.41 -8.01
N PRO A 33 -9.76 9.44 -7.08
CA PRO A 33 -9.47 9.45 -5.65
C PRO A 33 -8.69 8.21 -5.17
N PHE A 34 -8.97 7.04 -5.76
CA PHE A 34 -8.23 5.82 -5.41
C PHE A 34 -6.76 5.88 -5.83
N LEU A 35 -6.43 6.65 -6.88
CA LEU A 35 -5.04 6.84 -7.28
C LEU A 35 -4.23 7.52 -6.20
N PHE A 36 -4.76 8.60 -5.62
CA PHE A 36 -4.09 9.34 -4.57
C PHE A 36 -4.00 8.56 -3.25
N ILE A 37 -5.01 7.75 -2.93
CA ILE A 37 -5.01 6.93 -1.72
C ILE A 37 -3.97 5.80 -1.82
N PHE A 38 -3.89 5.12 -2.96
CA PHE A 38 -3.00 3.96 -3.11
C PHE A 38 -1.58 4.32 -3.56
N ASN A 39 -1.37 5.54 -4.04
CA ASN A 39 -0.07 6.05 -4.45
C ASN A 39 0.17 7.42 -3.82
N THR A 40 0.70 7.40 -2.60
CA THR A 40 1.02 8.61 -1.81
C THR A 40 2.09 9.49 -2.48
N LYS A 41 2.90 8.95 -3.40
CA LYS A 41 3.84 9.76 -4.20
C LYS A 41 3.12 10.78 -5.07
N LEU A 42 1.86 10.53 -5.46
CA LEU A 42 1.05 11.55 -6.16
C LEU A 42 0.69 12.75 -5.27
N LEU A 43 0.76 12.58 -3.95
CA LEU A 43 0.61 13.65 -2.96
C LEU A 43 1.96 14.33 -2.64
N LEU A 44 3.01 14.00 -3.39
CA LEU A 44 4.39 14.44 -3.17
C LEU A 44 5.01 13.92 -1.86
N ILE A 45 4.43 12.86 -1.28
CA ILE A 45 4.95 12.22 -0.06
C ILE A 45 5.93 11.12 -0.47
N GLY A 46 7.14 11.15 0.10
CA GLY A 46 8.17 10.14 -0.19
C GLY A 46 8.77 10.24 -1.60
N ILE A 47 8.85 11.45 -2.16
CA ILE A 47 9.56 11.72 -3.41
C ILE A 47 11.01 12.08 -3.11
N GLU A 48 11.94 11.30 -3.64
CA GLU A 48 13.38 11.46 -3.38
C GLU A 48 14.07 12.40 -4.38
N GLY A 49 13.43 12.76 -5.49
CA GLY A 49 14.01 13.67 -6.48
C GLY A 49 13.18 13.89 -7.76
N PRO A 50 13.71 14.67 -8.72
CA PRO A 50 12.98 15.04 -9.94
C PRO A 50 12.70 13.83 -10.85
N ILE A 51 13.59 12.83 -10.85
CA ILE A 51 13.39 11.59 -11.63
C ILE A 51 12.24 10.77 -11.04
N ASP A 52 12.19 10.63 -9.72
CA ASP A 52 11.13 9.92 -9.00
C ASP A 52 9.76 10.58 -9.25
N LEU A 53 9.71 11.90 -9.21
CA LEU A 53 8.53 12.68 -9.57
C LEU A 53 8.12 12.44 -11.03
N ALA A 54 9.06 12.51 -11.98
CA ALA A 54 8.78 12.29 -13.39
C ALA A 54 8.22 10.87 -13.64
N LEU A 55 8.80 9.84 -13.01
CA LEU A 55 8.32 8.46 -13.11
C LEU A 55 6.94 8.28 -12.49
N THR A 56 6.66 8.91 -11.35
CA THR A 56 5.35 8.89 -10.70
C THR A 56 4.29 9.50 -11.61
N VAL A 57 4.55 10.70 -12.15
CA VAL A 57 3.61 11.42 -13.01
C VAL A 57 3.38 10.69 -14.32
N LEU A 58 4.46 10.28 -15.01
CA LEU A 58 4.35 9.56 -16.28
C LEU A 58 3.66 8.20 -16.10
N GLY A 59 3.93 7.50 -15.01
CA GLY A 59 3.28 6.24 -14.66
C GLY A 59 1.77 6.43 -14.46
N ALA A 60 1.37 7.42 -13.66
CA ALA A 60 -0.05 7.71 -13.41
C ALA A 60 -0.79 8.16 -14.67
N VAL A 61 -0.19 9.04 -15.49
CA VAL A 61 -0.78 9.45 -16.79
C VAL A 61 -0.96 8.25 -17.70
N THR A 62 0.07 7.42 -17.85
CA THR A 62 0.01 6.21 -18.67
C THR A 62 -1.07 5.26 -18.18
N ALA A 63 -1.19 5.06 -16.87
CA ALA A 63 -2.18 4.21 -16.26
C ALA A 63 -3.62 4.70 -16.52
N VAL A 64 -3.89 6.00 -16.43
CA VAL A 64 -5.20 6.58 -16.78
C VAL A 64 -5.53 6.38 -18.26
N LEU A 65 -4.56 6.57 -19.16
CA LEU A 65 -4.75 6.36 -20.59
C LEU A 65 -5.03 4.89 -20.92
N VAL A 66 -4.29 3.96 -20.33
CA VAL A 66 -4.48 2.52 -20.50
C VAL A 66 -5.83 2.09 -19.93
N PHE A 67 -6.21 2.59 -18.75
CA PHE A 67 -7.53 2.34 -18.16
C PHE A 67 -8.67 2.85 -19.06
N ALA A 68 -8.53 4.05 -19.61
CA ALA A 68 -9.48 4.61 -20.57
C ALA A 68 -9.59 3.73 -21.83
N ALA A 69 -8.45 3.27 -22.37
CA ALA A 69 -8.44 2.39 -23.54
C ALA A 69 -9.09 1.03 -23.26
N ALA A 70 -8.87 0.46 -22.07
CA ALA A 70 -9.45 -0.80 -21.65
C ALA A 70 -10.98 -0.71 -21.51
N THR A 71 -11.47 0.34 -20.85
CA THR A 71 -12.89 0.59 -20.59
C THR A 71 -13.67 1.01 -21.85
N GLN A 72 -13.03 1.74 -22.77
CA GLN A 72 -13.63 2.08 -24.07
C GLN A 72 -13.60 0.91 -25.07
N GLY A 73 -12.87 -0.16 -24.78
CA GLY A 73 -12.74 -1.31 -25.68
C GLY A 73 -11.94 -1.01 -26.95
N TYR A 74 -11.09 0.02 -26.92
CA TYR A 74 -10.27 0.42 -28.05
C TYR A 74 -8.95 1.00 -27.56
N PHE A 75 -7.84 0.51 -28.12
CA PHE A 75 -6.50 1.06 -27.91
C PHE A 75 -5.85 1.46 -29.24
N VAL A 76 -5.29 0.51 -29.98
CA VAL A 76 -4.81 0.70 -31.38
C VAL A 76 -5.81 0.12 -32.37
N ALA A 77 -6.48 -0.96 -31.97
CA ALA A 77 -7.60 -1.59 -32.65
C ALA A 77 -8.68 -1.92 -31.62
N ARG A 78 -9.82 -2.46 -32.07
CA ARG A 78 -10.89 -2.91 -31.17
C ARG A 78 -10.39 -4.04 -30.27
N ASN A 79 -10.53 -3.86 -28.96
CA ASN A 79 -10.03 -4.80 -27.96
C ASN A 79 -10.85 -6.09 -27.97
N LYS A 80 -10.17 -7.23 -27.85
CA LYS A 80 -10.81 -8.46 -27.37
C LYS A 80 -11.05 -8.37 -25.87
N LEU A 81 -12.00 -9.14 -25.33
CA LEU A 81 -12.28 -9.15 -23.88
C LEU A 81 -11.02 -9.41 -23.03
N TRP A 82 -10.17 -10.34 -23.46
CA TRP A 82 -8.91 -10.63 -22.77
C TRP A 82 -7.88 -9.50 -22.93
N GLU A 83 -7.86 -8.77 -24.06
CA GLU A 83 -6.97 -7.61 -24.25
C GLU A 83 -7.38 -6.48 -23.30
N SER A 84 -8.68 -6.22 -23.14
CA SER A 84 -9.18 -5.29 -22.13
C SER A 84 -8.83 -5.74 -20.72
N ALA A 85 -8.91 -7.04 -20.39
CA ALA A 85 -8.50 -7.55 -19.09
C ALA A 85 -7.00 -7.33 -18.81
N VAL A 86 -6.14 -7.58 -19.81
CA VAL A 86 -4.69 -7.31 -19.71
C VAL A 86 -4.41 -5.82 -19.57
N LEU A 87 -5.09 -4.95 -20.32
CA LEU A 87 -4.94 -3.49 -20.18
C LEU A 87 -5.40 -3.02 -18.79
N LEU A 88 -6.47 -3.58 -18.22
CA LEU A 88 -6.87 -3.28 -16.84
C LEU A 88 -5.81 -3.73 -15.82
N LEU A 89 -5.20 -4.90 -16.02
CA LEU A 89 -4.10 -5.38 -15.19
C LEU A 89 -2.87 -4.46 -15.27
N VAL A 90 -2.52 -3.99 -16.47
CA VAL A 90 -1.44 -3.02 -16.68
C VAL A 90 -1.76 -1.70 -15.96
N ALA A 91 -2.97 -1.17 -16.14
CA ALA A 91 -3.40 0.05 -15.46
C ALA A 91 -3.32 -0.09 -13.94
N PHE A 92 -3.82 -1.20 -13.39
CA PHE A 92 -3.75 -1.51 -11.95
C PHE A 92 -2.30 -1.57 -11.46
N THR A 93 -1.42 -2.24 -12.20
CA THR A 93 0.00 -2.38 -11.84
C THR A 93 0.73 -1.05 -11.84
N LEU A 94 0.43 -0.16 -12.79
CA LEU A 94 1.00 1.18 -12.83
C LEU A 94 0.41 2.11 -11.75
N PHE A 95 -0.86 1.92 -11.37
CA PHE A 95 -1.48 2.70 -10.29
C PHE A 95 -0.97 2.30 -8.91
N ARG A 96 -0.84 1.00 -8.65
CA ARG A 96 -0.46 0.47 -7.35
C ARG A 96 0.65 -0.58 -7.51
N PRO A 97 1.87 -0.16 -7.94
CA PRO A 97 2.98 -1.09 -8.09
C PRO A 97 3.37 -1.74 -6.76
N GLN A 98 3.24 -0.97 -5.67
CA GLN A 98 3.52 -1.40 -4.29
C GLN A 98 2.75 -2.65 -3.89
N TYR A 99 1.51 -2.81 -4.38
CA TYR A 99 0.70 -3.99 -4.06
C TYR A 99 1.43 -5.29 -4.39
N TRP A 100 2.13 -5.34 -5.52
CA TRP A 100 2.83 -6.56 -5.90
C TRP A 100 4.15 -6.74 -5.16
N VAL A 101 4.81 -5.63 -4.78
CA VAL A 101 6.02 -5.67 -3.96
C VAL A 101 5.68 -6.24 -2.59
N ASP A 102 4.59 -5.77 -1.97
CA ASP A 102 4.11 -6.24 -0.67
C ASP A 102 3.82 -7.75 -0.65
N GLN A 103 3.44 -8.33 -1.79
CA GLN A 103 3.18 -9.77 -1.93
C GLN A 103 4.47 -10.60 -2.06
N ILE A 104 5.56 -9.98 -2.52
CA ILE A 104 6.87 -10.64 -2.66
C ILE A 104 7.70 -10.45 -1.38
N ALA A 105 7.71 -9.23 -0.86
CA ALA A 105 8.41 -8.82 0.34
C ALA A 105 7.43 -8.03 1.21
N PRO A 106 6.95 -8.60 2.34
CA PRO A 106 6.06 -7.88 3.25
C PRO A 106 6.69 -6.57 3.76
N PRO A 107 5.88 -5.52 3.99
CA PRO A 107 6.38 -4.20 4.42
C PRO A 107 6.91 -4.20 5.85
N PHE A 108 6.51 -5.17 6.67
CA PHE A 108 6.97 -5.33 8.04
C PHE A 108 7.47 -6.75 8.24
N GLN A 109 8.57 -6.88 8.98
CA GLN A 109 9.06 -8.15 9.47
C GLN A 109 8.66 -8.32 10.93
N THR A 110 7.95 -9.40 11.24
CA THR A 110 7.54 -9.75 12.61
C THR A 110 8.56 -10.72 13.20
N VAL A 111 9.25 -10.31 14.25
CA VAL A 111 10.32 -11.07 14.90
C VAL A 111 10.17 -11.03 16.43
N PRO A 112 10.66 -12.05 17.16
CA PRO A 112 10.80 -11.98 18.62
C PRO A 112 11.77 -10.86 19.02
N TYR A 113 11.63 -10.32 20.25
CA TYR A 113 12.50 -9.23 20.72
C TYR A 113 13.99 -9.56 20.63
N THR A 114 14.38 -10.77 21.02
CA THR A 114 15.78 -11.22 21.01
C THR A 114 16.42 -11.16 19.61
N GLU A 115 15.65 -11.43 18.56
CA GLU A 115 16.07 -11.29 17.17
C GLU A 115 15.90 -9.86 16.62
N ALA A 116 15.01 -9.08 17.24
CA ALA A 116 14.76 -7.68 16.88
C ALA A 116 15.89 -6.74 17.29
N VAL A 117 16.66 -7.03 18.35
CA VAL A 117 17.74 -6.16 18.86
C VAL A 117 18.65 -5.60 17.75
N PRO A 118 19.33 -6.43 16.93
CA PRO A 118 20.21 -5.90 15.87
C PRO A 118 19.44 -5.13 14.79
N LEU A 119 18.16 -5.46 14.57
CA LEU A 119 17.30 -4.79 13.61
C LEU A 119 16.85 -3.42 14.13
N ILE A 120 16.59 -3.29 15.43
CA ILE A 120 16.27 -2.03 16.11
C ILE A 120 17.49 -1.12 16.08
N GLU A 121 18.71 -1.63 16.31
CA GLU A 121 19.92 -0.81 16.23
C GLU A 121 20.20 -0.33 14.80
N GLY A 122 20.04 -1.21 13.81
CA GLY A 122 20.28 -0.91 12.40
C GLY A 122 19.18 -0.09 11.71
N ALA A 123 18.00 0.06 12.32
CA ALA A 123 16.90 0.79 11.70
C ALA A 123 17.25 2.28 11.50
N ALA A 124 16.71 2.88 10.43
CA ALA A 124 16.90 4.31 10.15
C ALA A 124 16.41 5.20 11.32
N ALA A 125 16.91 6.43 11.36
CA ALA A 125 16.42 7.44 12.31
C ALA A 125 14.91 7.71 12.07
N ASP A 126 14.19 8.00 13.15
CA ASP A 126 12.76 8.35 13.15
C ASP A 126 11.81 7.26 12.63
N VAL A 127 12.30 6.01 12.52
CA VAL A 127 11.45 4.85 12.25
C VAL A 127 10.62 4.52 13.49
N SER A 128 9.36 4.14 13.29
CA SER A 128 8.52 3.62 14.36
C SER A 128 8.54 2.10 14.40
N LEU A 129 8.67 1.58 15.61
CA LEU A 129 8.50 0.18 15.98
C LEU A 129 7.02 -0.11 16.22
N ARG A 130 6.52 -1.27 15.79
CA ARG A 130 5.21 -1.75 16.25
C ARG A 130 5.41 -2.91 17.22
N LEU A 131 5.01 -2.69 18.46
CA LEU A 131 5.10 -3.66 19.55
C LEU A 131 3.72 -4.27 19.79
N THR A 132 3.63 -5.60 19.86
CA THR A 132 2.45 -6.27 20.40
C THR A 132 2.81 -6.90 21.74
N ALA A 133 2.10 -6.48 22.78
CA ALA A 133 2.29 -6.95 24.15
C ALA A 133 0.96 -7.35 24.78
N THR A 134 1.01 -8.25 25.76
CA THR A 134 -0.16 -8.73 26.50
C THR A 134 0.11 -8.71 27.99
N GLY A 135 -0.88 -8.34 28.78
CA GLY A 135 -0.75 -8.32 30.24
C GLY A 135 -2.07 -8.02 30.93
N GLU A 136 -2.02 -7.99 32.25
CA GLU A 136 -3.17 -7.66 33.10
C GLU A 136 -3.23 -6.13 33.31
N THR A 137 -4.41 -5.53 33.17
CA THR A 137 -4.63 -4.11 33.48
C THR A 137 -4.86 -3.90 34.98
N LEU A 138 -4.91 -2.64 35.42
CA LEU A 138 -5.22 -2.28 36.81
C LEU A 138 -6.61 -2.78 37.27
N GLU A 139 -7.51 -3.03 36.33
CA GLU A 139 -8.85 -3.58 36.57
C GLU A 139 -8.86 -5.12 36.71
N GLY A 140 -7.73 -5.79 36.45
CA GLY A 140 -7.59 -7.24 36.49
C GLY A 140 -7.99 -7.97 35.20
N ASP A 141 -8.21 -7.22 34.10
CA ASP A 141 -8.56 -7.79 32.81
C ASP A 141 -7.28 -8.06 32.00
N ILE A 142 -7.22 -9.21 31.31
CA ILE A 142 -6.11 -9.51 30.40
C ILE A 142 -6.38 -8.85 29.04
N GLU A 143 -5.50 -7.94 28.64
CA GLU A 143 -5.56 -7.26 27.36
C GLU A 143 -4.32 -7.51 26.51
N THR A 144 -4.52 -7.61 25.19
CA THR A 144 -3.44 -7.59 24.21
C THR A 144 -3.51 -6.28 23.43
N ARG A 145 -2.41 -5.54 23.39
CA ARG A 145 -2.32 -4.26 22.68
C ARG A 145 -1.19 -4.25 21.67
N THR A 146 -1.47 -3.64 20.53
CA THR A 146 -0.48 -3.34 19.50
C THR A 146 -0.29 -1.84 19.41
N VAL A 147 0.92 -1.37 19.71
CA VAL A 147 1.26 0.05 19.79
C VAL A 147 2.37 0.39 18.81
N LEU A 148 2.35 1.62 18.30
CA LEU A 148 3.37 2.15 17.40
C LEU A 148 4.22 3.16 18.16
N LEU A 149 5.51 2.90 18.28
CA LEU A 149 6.43 3.62 19.15
C LEU A 149 7.59 4.21 18.34
N PRO A 150 7.89 5.51 18.46
CA PRO A 150 9.01 6.11 17.76
C PRO A 150 10.34 5.63 18.37
N LEU A 151 11.27 5.18 17.53
CA LEU A 151 12.60 4.74 17.99
C LEU A 151 13.63 5.88 18.12
N GLY A 152 13.26 7.10 17.73
CA GLY A 152 14.15 8.26 17.69
C GLY A 152 15.34 8.10 16.75
N GLU A 153 16.43 8.80 17.06
CA GLU A 153 17.67 8.78 16.29
C GLU A 153 18.38 7.42 16.34
N GLN A 154 19.35 7.21 15.44
CA GLN A 154 20.20 6.01 15.48
C GLN A 154 21.09 6.03 16.72
N ALA A 155 20.85 5.07 17.61
CA ALA A 155 21.56 4.89 18.88
C ALA A 155 21.56 3.39 19.26
N PRO A 156 22.33 2.97 20.28
CA PRO A 156 22.23 1.62 20.84
C PRO A 156 20.80 1.26 21.23
N VAL A 157 20.45 -0.02 21.19
CA VAL A 157 19.07 -0.51 21.37
C VAL A 157 18.41 0.05 22.63
N ASP A 158 19.16 0.09 23.74
CA ASP A 158 18.64 0.52 25.05
C ASP A 158 18.17 1.98 25.00
N VAL A 159 18.94 2.87 24.36
CA VAL A 159 18.62 4.29 24.22
C VAL A 159 17.39 4.48 23.32
N ARG A 160 17.27 3.67 22.26
CA ARG A 160 16.12 3.74 21.34
C ARG A 160 14.84 3.24 21.99
N LEU A 161 14.93 2.17 22.78
CA LEU A 161 13.80 1.64 23.54
C LEU A 161 13.39 2.59 24.66
N GLU A 162 14.35 3.17 25.38
CA GLU A 162 14.07 4.18 26.41
C GLU A 162 13.39 5.41 25.80
N HIS A 163 13.81 5.85 24.60
CA HIS A 163 13.13 6.90 23.85
C HIS A 163 11.69 6.51 23.45
N ALA A 164 11.49 5.26 23.05
CA ALA A 164 10.17 4.68 22.82
C ALA A 164 9.34 4.52 24.11
N GLY A 165 9.96 4.73 25.28
CA GLY A 165 9.36 4.63 26.60
C GLY A 165 9.37 3.24 27.21
N LEU A 166 10.18 2.32 26.69
CA LEU A 166 10.26 0.93 27.11
C LEU A 166 11.60 0.61 27.76
N ILE A 167 11.54 -0.07 28.90
CA ILE A 167 12.66 -0.81 29.48
C ILE A 167 12.25 -2.27 29.47
N LEU A 168 13.01 -3.13 28.78
CA LEU A 168 12.64 -4.54 28.59
C LEU A 168 13.61 -5.46 29.32
N ARG A 169 13.08 -6.51 29.93
CA ARG A 169 13.86 -7.62 30.50
C ARG A 169 13.54 -8.92 29.79
N THR A 170 14.51 -9.81 29.74
CA THR A 170 14.33 -11.16 29.17
C THR A 170 14.53 -12.19 30.27
N GLU A 171 13.54 -13.03 30.51
CA GLU A 171 13.53 -14.08 31.53
C GLU A 171 13.02 -15.38 30.93
N GLU A 172 13.75 -16.48 31.17
CA GLU A 172 13.36 -17.84 30.75
C GLU A 172 12.97 -18.02 29.25
N GLY A 173 13.37 -17.09 28.38
CA GLY A 173 13.08 -17.10 26.95
C GLY A 173 11.90 -16.22 26.51
N SER A 174 11.15 -15.65 27.46
CA SER A 174 10.14 -14.61 27.21
C SER A 174 10.71 -13.22 27.49
N THR A 175 10.11 -12.20 26.88
CA THR A 175 10.47 -10.80 27.08
C THR A 175 9.32 -10.08 27.77
N PHE A 176 9.63 -9.36 28.84
CA PHE A 176 8.67 -8.60 29.63
C PHE A 176 9.05 -7.13 29.68
N VAL A 177 8.05 -6.27 29.86
CA VAL A 177 8.25 -4.86 30.16
C VAL A 177 8.71 -4.74 31.61
N ASP A 178 9.97 -4.34 31.79
CA ASP A 178 10.57 -4.14 33.11
C ASP A 178 10.22 -2.78 33.72
N ASP A 179 10.09 -1.76 32.90
CA ASP A 179 9.55 -0.48 33.33
C ASP A 179 9.07 0.30 32.10
N VAL A 180 8.22 1.29 32.34
CA VAL A 180 7.74 2.21 31.33
C VAL A 180 8.18 3.62 31.72
N VAL A 181 8.89 4.29 30.82
CA VAL A 181 9.39 5.64 31.09
C VAL A 181 8.20 6.57 31.34
N PHE A 182 8.21 7.25 32.49
CA PHE A 182 7.10 8.10 32.91
C PHE A 182 6.84 9.22 31.89
N GLY A 183 5.60 9.28 31.37
CA GLY A 183 5.20 10.22 30.32
C GLY A 183 5.82 9.92 28.95
N GLY A 184 6.40 8.72 28.77
CA GLY A 184 6.95 8.26 27.51
C GLY A 184 5.89 7.67 26.55
N PRO A 185 6.23 7.49 25.26
CA PRO A 185 5.28 7.04 24.24
C PRO A 185 4.60 5.71 24.56
N ALA A 186 5.33 4.74 25.12
CA ALA A 186 4.77 3.43 25.48
C ALA A 186 3.72 3.52 26.60
N GLY A 187 3.98 4.32 27.63
CA GLY A 187 3.02 4.54 28.72
C GLY A 187 1.78 5.30 28.27
N GLU A 188 1.94 6.31 27.41
CA GLU A 188 0.80 7.02 26.80
C GLU A 188 -0.02 6.12 25.88
N ALA A 189 0.63 5.17 25.21
CA ALA A 189 -0.04 4.13 24.41
C ALA A 189 -0.67 3.02 25.28
N GLY A 190 -0.50 3.09 26.61
CA GLY A 190 -1.11 2.22 27.59
C GLY A 190 -0.51 0.82 27.62
N ILE A 191 0.80 0.71 27.41
CA ILE A 191 1.61 -0.44 27.82
C ILE A 191 1.93 -0.26 29.31
N ASP A 192 1.89 -1.35 30.07
CA ASP A 192 2.14 -1.34 31.51
C ASP A 192 3.31 -2.24 31.90
N PHE A 193 3.76 -2.09 33.13
CA PHE A 193 4.75 -2.94 33.78
C PHE A 193 4.30 -4.42 33.78
N ASP A 194 5.27 -5.32 33.64
CA ASP A 194 5.08 -6.78 33.67
C ASP A 194 4.32 -7.38 32.46
N TRP A 195 4.02 -6.57 31.45
CA TRP A 195 3.40 -7.07 30.23
C TRP A 195 4.40 -7.90 29.40
N GLU A 196 3.95 -9.03 28.88
CA GLU A 196 4.73 -9.89 28.00
C GLU A 196 4.74 -9.33 26.58
N VAL A 197 5.93 -9.20 25.99
CA VAL A 197 6.14 -8.81 24.60
C VAL A 197 6.01 -10.04 23.72
N LEU A 198 4.91 -10.10 22.95
CA LEU A 198 4.63 -11.21 22.05
C LEU A 198 5.41 -11.12 20.75
N SER A 199 5.49 -9.92 20.16
CA SER A 199 6.16 -9.73 18.89
C SER A 199 6.55 -8.28 18.64
N ILE A 200 7.62 -8.11 17.88
CA ILE A 200 8.08 -6.82 17.39
C ILE A 200 8.02 -6.79 15.88
N GLU A 201 7.47 -5.71 15.34
CA GLU A 201 7.37 -5.46 13.91
C GLU A 201 8.17 -4.21 13.52
N LEU A 202 9.13 -4.40 12.62
CA LEU A 202 9.97 -3.34 12.07
C LEU A 202 9.72 -3.20 10.57
N PRO A 203 9.86 -1.99 9.99
CA PRO A 203 9.87 -1.85 8.54
C PRO A 203 10.95 -2.74 7.92
N ASN A 204 10.55 -3.47 6.89
CA ASN A 204 11.43 -4.35 6.14
C ASN A 204 11.97 -3.60 4.90
N ASP A 205 13.19 -3.95 4.47
CA ASP A 205 13.76 -3.39 3.24
C ASP A 205 13.02 -3.96 2.03
N GLN A 206 12.32 -3.11 1.29
CA GLN A 206 11.52 -3.50 0.14
C GLN A 206 12.19 -3.06 -1.17
N PRO A 207 12.15 -3.92 -2.22
CA PRO A 207 12.57 -3.52 -3.55
C PRO A 207 11.81 -2.29 -4.03
N ASN A 208 12.49 -1.44 -4.81
CA ASN A 208 11.84 -0.29 -5.41
C ASN A 208 10.64 -0.69 -6.28
N ALA A 209 9.46 -0.17 -5.96
CA ALA A 209 8.21 -0.48 -6.65
C ALA A 209 8.23 -0.19 -8.16
N TYR A 210 9.10 0.69 -8.66
CA TYR A 210 9.25 0.94 -10.09
C TYR A 210 9.69 -0.28 -10.89
N PHE A 211 10.25 -1.31 -10.24
CA PHE A 211 10.53 -2.58 -10.91
C PHE A 211 9.27 -3.14 -11.59
N MET A 212 8.08 -2.92 -11.02
CA MET A 212 6.81 -3.38 -11.59
C MET A 212 6.35 -2.62 -12.84
N TYR A 213 6.99 -1.50 -13.18
CA TYR A 213 6.72 -0.81 -14.44
C TYR A 213 7.28 -1.58 -15.64
N LEU A 214 8.34 -2.38 -15.45
CA LEU A 214 8.93 -3.20 -16.51
C LEU A 214 7.98 -4.30 -17.01
N PRO A 215 7.42 -5.19 -16.16
CA PRO A 215 6.46 -6.20 -16.61
C PRO A 215 5.18 -5.54 -17.13
N ALA A 216 4.70 -4.45 -16.53
CA ALA A 216 3.55 -3.70 -17.03
C ALA A 216 3.79 -3.14 -18.44
N GLY A 217 4.97 -2.54 -18.68
CA GLY A 217 5.38 -2.05 -19.99
C GLY A 217 5.51 -3.16 -21.03
N ALA A 218 6.07 -4.31 -20.65
CA ALA A 218 6.19 -5.47 -21.53
C ALA A 218 4.80 -6.02 -21.95
N LEU A 219 3.86 -6.12 -21.02
CA LEU A 219 2.48 -6.52 -21.32
C LEU A 219 1.79 -5.50 -22.25
N LEU A 220 1.95 -4.20 -21.97
CA LEU A 220 1.39 -3.13 -22.79
C LEU A 220 1.93 -3.17 -24.23
N LEU A 221 3.25 -3.34 -24.37
CA LEU A 221 3.91 -3.49 -25.67
C LEU A 221 3.43 -4.74 -26.40
N GLY A 222 3.24 -5.87 -25.69
CA GLY A 222 2.68 -7.09 -26.24
C GLY A 222 1.30 -6.87 -26.86
N VAL A 223 0.38 -6.25 -26.12
CA VAL A 223 -0.96 -5.90 -26.62
C VAL A 223 -0.87 -4.95 -27.82
N TRP A 224 -0.01 -3.94 -27.74
CA TRP A 224 0.20 -2.97 -28.82
C TRP A 224 0.68 -3.65 -30.11
N VAL A 225 1.68 -4.52 -30.05
CA VAL A 225 2.20 -5.25 -31.23
C VAL A 225 1.11 -6.14 -31.82
N MET A 226 0.37 -6.87 -31.00
CA MET A 226 -0.71 -7.76 -31.45
C MET A 226 -1.84 -6.99 -32.15
N GLN A 227 -2.23 -5.83 -31.61
CA GLN A 227 -3.26 -4.99 -32.22
C GLN A 227 -2.76 -4.31 -33.51
N ARG A 228 -1.50 -3.84 -33.53
CA ARG A 228 -0.90 -3.22 -34.72
C ARG A 228 -0.82 -4.20 -35.90
N ARG A 229 -0.41 -5.45 -35.66
CA ARG A 229 -0.40 -6.51 -36.68
C ARG A 229 -1.80 -6.75 -37.26
N ARG A 230 -2.82 -6.80 -36.40
CA ARG A 230 -4.22 -6.99 -36.82
C ARG A 230 -4.72 -5.85 -37.71
N ARG A 231 -4.41 -4.60 -37.34
CA ARG A 231 -4.83 -3.42 -38.11
C ARG A 231 -4.25 -3.39 -39.52
N ILE A 232 -2.98 -3.80 -39.66
CA ILE A 232 -2.30 -3.88 -40.97
C ILE A 232 -2.90 -4.97 -41.86
N MET A 233 -3.31 -6.11 -41.29
CA MET A 233 -3.92 -7.20 -42.06
C MET A 233 -5.38 -6.93 -42.49
N SER A 234 -6.04 -5.96 -41.85
CA SER A 234 -7.43 -5.59 -42.13
C SER A 234 -7.58 -4.33 -43.00
N ALA A 235 -6.47 -3.70 -43.40
CA ALA A 235 -6.40 -2.52 -44.25
C ALA A 235 -5.91 -2.91 -45.65
#